data_AF-A0A1Y3EPN4-F1
#
_entry.id   AF-A0A1Y3EPN4-F1
#
_cell.length_a   1.000
_cell.length_b   1.000
_cell.length_c   1.000
_cell.angle_alpha   90.00
_cell.angle_beta   90.00
_cell.angle_gamma   90.00
#
_symmetry.space_group_name_H-M   'P 1'
#
loop_
_entity.id
_entity.type
_entity.pdbx_description
1 polymer ?
#
loop_
_entity_poly.entity_id
_entity_poly.type
_entity_poly.pdbx_seq_one_letter_code
_entity_poly.pdbx_strand_id
1 'polypeptide(L)'
;MEIFDFQLQETEKNFIGPFRKFRIECIGNAIQHERKKYEKSSYKFYQTLEKHLHLSTNKRNDFKEADTALEAEQRQFYRASLDYVCVLQSVQERMKFEFVENLSSFLYSLLTFYHV
;
A
#
# COMPACT_ATOMS: atom_id res chain seq x y z
N MET A 1 22.37 -30.05 -21.36
CA MET A 1 22.56 -29.38 -20.07
C MET A 1 22.48 -27.86 -20.26
N GLU A 2 23.29 -27.27 -21.15
CA GLU A 2 23.33 -25.82 -21.41
C GLU A 2 21.99 -25.16 -21.84
N ILE A 3 21.19 -25.81 -22.69
CA ILE A 3 19.88 -25.26 -23.12
C ILE A 3 18.90 -25.14 -21.94
N PHE A 4 18.95 -26.10 -21.02
CA PHE A 4 18.06 -26.12 -19.85
C PHE A 4 18.47 -25.04 -18.84
N ASP A 5 19.77 -24.85 -18.65
CA ASP A 5 20.31 -23.77 -17.80
C ASP A 5 20.00 -22.38 -18.36
N PHE A 6 20.11 -22.21 -19.69
CA PHE A 6 19.70 -20.98 -20.38
C PHE A 6 18.21 -20.68 -20.20
N GLN A 7 17.35 -21.69 -20.35
CA GLN A 7 15.91 -21.55 -20.15
C GLN A 7 15.55 -21.23 -18.70
N LEU A 8 16.29 -21.79 -17.74
CA LEU A 8 16.14 -21.47 -16.31
C LEU A 8 16.49 -20.00 -16.04
N GLN A 9 17.59 -19.51 -16.61
CA GLN A 9 18.01 -18.11 -16.47
C GLN A 9 17.02 -17.13 -17.09
N GLU A 10 16.52 -17.40 -18.30
CA GLU A 10 15.52 -16.54 -18.93
C GLU A 10 14.18 -16.57 -18.20
N THR A 11 13.80 -17.71 -17.60
CA THR A 11 12.61 -17.79 -16.72
C THR A 11 12.79 -16.97 -15.44
N GLU A 12 13.94 -17.09 -14.77
CA GLU A 12 14.22 -16.30 -13.55
C GLU A 12 14.22 -14.79 -13.88
N LYS A 13 14.81 -14.39 -15.00
CA LYS A 13 14.94 -12.99 -15.42
C LYS A 13 13.63 -12.38 -15.90
N ASN A 14 12.86 -13.11 -16.71
CA ASN A 14 11.69 -12.55 -17.40
C ASN A 14 10.38 -12.79 -16.63
N PHE A 15 10.36 -13.75 -15.69
CA PHE A 15 9.17 -14.08 -14.92
C PHE A 15 9.38 -13.93 -13.42
N ILE A 16 10.26 -14.74 -12.81
CA ILE A 16 10.36 -14.79 -11.34
C ILE A 16 10.84 -13.47 -10.73
N GLY A 17 11.85 -12.85 -11.34
CA GLY A 17 12.40 -11.55 -10.93
C GLY A 17 11.35 -10.44 -10.94
N PRO A 18 10.65 -10.19 -12.06
CA PRO A 18 9.55 -9.23 -12.14
C PRO A 18 8.45 -9.46 -11.11
N PHE A 19 8.03 -10.70 -10.86
CA PHE A 19 7.06 -11.03 -9.81
C PHE A 19 7.57 -10.68 -8.41
N ARG A 20 8.82 -11.03 -8.11
CA ARG A 20 9.44 -10.74 -6.83
C ARG A 20 9.52 -9.23 -6.62
N LYS A 21 9.94 -8.49 -7.64
CA LYS A 21 10.02 -7.02 -7.65
C LYS A 21 8.64 -6.41 -7.44
N PHE A 22 7.64 -6.83 -8.20
CA PHE A 22 6.27 -6.34 -8.06
C PHE A 22 5.71 -6.57 -6.66
N ARG A 23 5.86 -7.79 -6.11
CA ARG A 23 5.40 -8.14 -4.77
C ARG A 23 6.05 -7.27 -3.69
N ILE A 24 7.35 -7.05 -3.78
CA ILE A 24 8.09 -6.33 -2.75
C ILE A 24 7.91 -4.82 -2.92
N GLU A 25 8.19 -4.31 -4.12
CA GLU A 25 8.29 -2.88 -4.37
C GLU A 25 6.93 -2.24 -4.67
N CYS A 26 6.10 -2.85 -5.50
CA CYS A 26 4.83 -2.23 -5.90
C CYS A 26 3.72 -2.49 -4.88
N ILE A 27 3.63 -3.71 -4.34
CA ILE A 27 2.65 -4.03 -3.29
C ILE A 27 3.18 -3.61 -1.92
N GLY A 28 4.32 -4.18 -1.52
CA GLY A 28 4.85 -4.01 -0.16
C GLY A 28 5.09 -2.55 0.18
N ASN A 29 5.88 -1.84 -0.63
CA ASN A 29 6.24 -0.46 -0.31
C ASN A 29 5.04 0.49 -0.39
N ALA A 30 4.13 0.33 -1.36
CA ALA A 30 2.97 1.20 -1.49
C ALA A 30 2.02 1.07 -0.27
N ILE A 31 1.70 -0.16 0.14
CA ILE A 31 0.88 -0.41 1.33
C ILE A 31 1.60 0.11 2.58
N GLN A 32 2.90 -0.18 2.74
CA GLN A 32 3.65 0.27 3.92
C GLN A 32 3.72 1.80 4.02
N HIS A 33 3.86 2.49 2.89
CA HIS A 33 3.93 3.94 2.85
C HIS A 33 2.61 4.59 3.32
N GLU A 34 1.48 4.20 2.73
CA GLU A 34 0.18 4.75 3.12
C GLU A 34 -0.24 4.30 4.52
N ARG A 35 0.10 3.07 4.91
CA ARG A 35 -0.09 2.58 6.29
C ARG A 35 0.63 3.46 7.31
N LYS A 36 1.90 3.82 7.07
CA LYS A 36 2.66 4.70 7.97
C LYS A 36 2.01 6.08 8.10
N LYS A 37 1.49 6.66 7.01
CA LYS A 37 0.76 7.94 7.05
C LYS A 37 -0.54 7.83 7.86
N TYR A 38 -1.31 6.75 7.63
CA TYR A 38 -2.51 6.45 8.39
C TYR A 38 -2.20 6.31 9.90
N GLU A 39 -1.23 5.48 10.28
CA GLU A 39 -0.84 5.27 11.67
C GLU A 39 -0.39 6.58 12.34
N LYS A 40 0.42 7.40 11.64
CA LYS A 40 0.87 8.70 12.13
C LYS A 40 -0.30 9.67 12.35
N SER A 41 -1.22 9.74 11.40
CA SER A 41 -2.37 10.65 11.50
C SER A 41 -3.38 10.18 12.55
N SER A 42 -3.58 8.87 12.68
CA SER A 42 -4.41 8.24 13.70
C SER A 42 -3.90 8.59 15.10
N TYR A 43 -2.59 8.39 15.33
CA TYR A 43 -1.97 8.73 16.62
C TYR A 43 -2.18 10.19 17.01
N LYS A 44 -1.93 11.13 16.09
CA LYS A 44 -2.12 12.56 16.34
C LYS A 44 -3.57 12.94 16.62
N PHE A 45 -4.50 12.39 15.84
CA PHE A 45 -5.93 12.63 16.03
C PHE A 45 -6.39 12.16 17.41
N TYR A 46 -6.08 10.92 17.79
CA TYR A 46 -6.49 10.39 19.10
C TYR A 46 -5.81 11.13 20.27
N GLN A 47 -4.54 11.50 20.13
CA GLN A 47 -3.86 12.33 21.14
C GLN A 47 -4.52 13.70 21.30
N THR A 48 -4.95 14.32 20.19
CA THR A 48 -5.61 15.63 20.21
C THR A 48 -7.03 15.51 20.77
N LEU A 49 -7.76 14.47 20.39
CA LEU A 49 -9.09 14.15 20.92
C LEU A 49 -9.06 13.93 22.43
N GLU A 50 -8.09 13.15 22.92
CA GLU A 50 -7.92 12.94 24.36
C GLU A 50 -7.69 14.27 25.09
N LYS A 51 -6.80 15.14 24.60
CA LYS A 51 -6.59 16.47 25.20
C LYS A 51 -7.86 17.32 25.19
N HIS A 52 -8.63 17.27 24.10
CA HIS A 52 -9.88 18.01 23.95
C HIS A 52 -10.94 17.55 24.96
N LEU A 53 -11.08 16.24 25.16
CA LEU A 53 -12.00 15.65 26.14
C LEU A 53 -11.68 16.05 27.59
N HIS A 54 -10.44 16.43 27.89
CA HIS A 54 -10.01 16.88 29.22
C HIS A 54 -10.18 18.39 29.45
N LEU A 55 -10.74 19.13 28.48
CA LEU A 55 -11.07 20.54 28.66
C LEU A 55 -12.18 20.71 29.70
N SER A 56 -12.09 21.78 30.49
CA SER A 56 -13.04 22.07 31.55
C SER A 56 -13.29 23.57 31.63
N THR A 57 -14.54 23.97 31.85
CA THR A 57 -14.95 25.37 32.07
C THR A 57 -14.38 25.97 33.35
N ASN A 58 -13.90 25.13 34.27
CA ASN A 58 -13.26 25.56 35.51
C ASN A 58 -11.80 25.97 35.31
N LYS A 59 -11.23 25.74 34.12
CA LYS A 59 -9.88 26.15 33.73
C LYS A 59 -9.97 27.20 32.63
N ARG A 60 -8.99 28.11 32.59
CA ARG A 60 -8.89 29.13 31.53
C ARG A 60 -8.32 28.48 30.26
N ASN A 61 -9.18 27.91 29.43
CA ASN A 61 -8.83 27.27 28.16
C ASN A 61 -9.23 28.15 26.98
N ASP A 62 -8.48 28.06 25.88
CA ASP A 62 -8.94 28.54 24.57
C ASP A 62 -9.69 27.41 23.86
N PHE A 63 -11.01 27.39 24.04
CA PHE A 63 -11.87 26.36 23.44
C PHE A 63 -11.90 26.44 21.91
N LYS A 64 -11.84 27.65 21.34
CA LYS A 64 -11.90 27.83 19.88
C LYS A 64 -10.65 27.29 19.19
N GLU A 65 -9.48 27.55 19.78
CA GLU A 65 -8.23 27.01 19.27
C GLU A 65 -8.22 25.47 19.36
N ALA A 66 -8.68 24.92 20.49
CA ALA A 66 -8.75 23.47 20.68
C ALA A 66 -9.71 22.79 19.69
N ASP A 67 -10.89 23.39 19.43
CA ASP A 67 -11.83 22.91 18.43
C ASP A 67 -11.19 22.91 17.03
N THR A 68 -10.56 24.04 16.66
CA THR A 68 -9.90 24.19 15.35
C THR A 68 -8.78 23.16 15.14
N ALA A 69 -7.98 22.91 16.18
CA ALA A 69 -6.91 21.91 16.15
C ALA A 69 -7.46 20.48 16.02
N LEU A 70 -8.51 20.13 16.77
CA LEU A 70 -9.14 18.82 16.69
C LEU A 70 -9.72 18.56 15.30
N GLU A 71 -10.44 19.53 14.73
CA GLU A 71 -11.01 19.41 13.39
C GLU A 71 -9.92 19.24 12.32
N ALA A 72 -8.80 19.96 12.43
CA ALA A 72 -7.70 19.85 11.49
C ALA A 72 -7.09 18.44 11.49
N GLU A 73 -6.81 17.89 12.68
CA GLU A 73 -6.28 16.52 12.80
C GLU A 73 -7.32 15.46 12.39
N GLN A 74 -8.61 15.70 12.64
CA GLN A 74 -9.69 14.81 12.18
C GLN A 74 -9.75 14.73 10.65
N ARG A 75 -9.72 15.87 9.96
CA ARG A 75 -9.70 15.92 8.49
C ARG A 75 -8.48 15.20 7.93
N GLN A 76 -7.31 15.40 8.52
CA GLN A 76 -6.08 14.73 8.10
C GLN A 76 -6.16 13.21 8.32
N PHE A 77 -6.72 12.77 9.44
CA PHE A 77 -6.93 11.36 9.76
C PHE A 77 -7.88 10.69 8.76
N TYR A 78 -9.01 11.32 8.44
CA TYR A 78 -9.96 10.78 7.47
C TYR A 78 -9.36 10.67 6.08
N ARG A 79 -8.63 11.70 5.63
CA ARG A 79 -7.93 11.64 4.34
C ARG A 79 -6.92 10.50 4.29
N ALA A 80 -6.04 10.39 5.29
CA ALA A 80 -5.05 9.32 5.33
C ALA A 80 -5.69 7.92 5.43
N SER A 81 -6.85 7.80 6.08
CA SER A 81 -7.61 6.55 6.16
C SER A 81 -8.18 6.15 4.79
N LEU A 82 -8.77 7.09 4.06
CA LEU A 82 -9.29 6.84 2.71
C LEU A 82 -8.18 6.49 1.73
N ASP A 83 -7.05 7.20 1.77
CA ASP A 83 -5.87 6.91 0.94
C ASP A 83 -5.34 5.50 1.22
N TYR A 84 -5.29 5.08 2.51
CA TYR A 84 -4.88 3.74 2.88
C TYR A 84 -5.85 2.65 2.39
N VAL A 85 -7.16 2.86 2.50
CA VAL A 85 -8.15 1.92 1.94
C VAL A 85 -8.05 1.83 0.42
N CYS A 86 -7.89 2.96 -0.27
CA CYS A 86 -7.73 2.99 -1.73
C CYS A 86 -6.52 2.19 -2.20
N VAL A 87 -5.36 2.32 -1.54
CA VAL A 87 -4.18 1.55 -1.96
C VAL A 87 -4.36 0.05 -1.69
N LEU A 88 -5.03 -0.33 -0.60
CA LEU A 88 -5.36 -1.73 -0.33
C LEU A 88 -6.25 -2.32 -1.43
N GLN A 89 -7.29 -1.59 -1.82
CA GLN A 89 -8.20 -2.00 -2.90
C GLN A 89 -7.47 -2.09 -4.25
N SER A 90 -6.69 -1.07 -4.60
CA SER A 90 -5.92 -1.03 -5.85
C SER A 90 -4.95 -2.21 -5.96
N VAL A 91 -4.26 -2.55 -4.87
CA VAL A 91 -3.40 -3.73 -4.82
C VAL A 91 -4.20 -5.02 -4.98
N GLN A 92 -5.32 -5.15 -4.27
CA GLN A 92 -6.18 -6.33 -4.37
C GLN A 92 -6.70 -6.55 -5.79
N GLU A 93 -7.13 -5.49 -6.47
CA GLU A 93 -7.57 -5.55 -7.86
C GLU A 93 -6.44 -5.97 -8.78
N ARG A 94 -5.26 -5.38 -8.62
CA ARG A 94 -4.10 -5.69 -9.45
C ARG A 94 -3.63 -7.14 -9.28
N MET A 95 -3.65 -7.67 -8.06
CA MET A 95 -3.32 -9.08 -7.79
C MET A 95 -4.28 -10.07 -8.48
N LYS A 96 -5.55 -9.71 -8.72
CA LYS A 96 -6.52 -10.60 -9.39
C LYS A 96 -6.13 -10.87 -10.84
N PHE A 97 -5.52 -9.90 -11.51
CA PHE A 97 -5.18 -10.00 -12.94
C PHE A 97 -3.72 -10.41 -13.16
N GLU A 98 -2.80 -9.89 -12.35
CA GLU A 98 -1.37 -10.08 -12.63
C GLU A 98 -0.90 -11.53 -12.62
N PHE A 99 -1.44 -12.39 -11.75
CA PHE A 99 -1.07 -13.80 -11.78
C PHE A 99 -1.48 -14.46 -13.11
N VAL A 100 -2.69 -14.16 -13.59
CA VAL A 100 -3.26 -14.74 -14.81
C VAL A 100 -2.50 -14.23 -16.04
N GLU A 101 -2.26 -12.92 -16.12
CA GLU A 101 -1.56 -12.29 -17.25
C GLU A 101 -0.11 -12.78 -17.34
N ASN A 102 0.61 -12.82 -16.23
CA ASN A 102 1.98 -13.28 -16.22
C ASN A 102 2.09 -14.80 -16.47
N LEU A 103 1.17 -15.62 -15.94
CA LEU A 103 1.14 -17.05 -16.25
C LEU A 103 0.83 -17.29 -17.74
N SER A 104 -0.10 -16.53 -18.31
CA SER A 104 -0.43 -16.61 -19.74
C SER A 104 0.76 -16.23 -20.61
N SER A 105 1.46 -15.13 -20.29
CA SER A 105 2.68 -14.71 -20.98
C SER A 105 3.80 -15.76 -20.89
N PHE A 106 3.95 -16.43 -19.74
CA PHE A 106 4.90 -17.52 -19.55
C PHE A 106 4.60 -18.72 -20.45
N LEU A 107 3.34 -19.18 -20.42
CA LEU A 107 2.90 -20.30 -21.23
C LEU A 107 3.02 -20.00 -22.73
N TYR A 108 2.69 -18.77 -23.15
CA TYR A 108 2.88 -18.34 -24.53
C TYR A 108 4.37 -18.36 -24.95
N SER A 109 5.26 -17.88 -24.08
CA SER A 109 6.70 -17.89 -24.32
C SER A 109 7.26 -19.32 -24.45
N LEU A 110 6.80 -20.23 -23.58
CA LEU A 110 7.13 -21.65 -23.67
C LEU A 110 6.61 -22.29 -24.97
N LEU A 111 5.34 -22.09 -25.31
CA LEU A 111 4.73 -22.68 -26.50
C LEU A 111 5.38 -22.18 -27.79
N THR A 112 5.70 -20.89 -27.86
CA THR A 112 6.39 -20.31 -29.02
C THR A 112 7.81 -20.87 -29.16
N PHE A 113 8.50 -21.13 -28.05
CA PHE A 113 9.84 -21.71 -28.06
C PHE A 113 9.89 -23.15 -28.59
N TYR A 114 8.86 -23.96 -28.33
CA TYR A 114 8.81 -25.36 -28.80
C TYR A 114 8.19 -25.54 -30.20
N HIS A 115 7.64 -24.47 -30.78
CA HIS A 115 7.04 -24.47 -32.11
C HIS A 115 7.84 -23.68 -33.16
N VAL A 116 9.03 -23.20 -32.80
CA VAL A 116 10.04 -22.60 -33.70
C VAL A 116 11.25 -23.53 -33.80
#